data_AF-N4VJY4-F1
#
_entry.id   AF-N4VJY4-F1
#
_cell.length_a   1.000
_cell.length_b   1.000
_cell.length_c   1.000
_cell.angle_alpha   90.00
_cell.angle_beta   90.00
_cell.angle_gamma   90.00
#
_symmetry.space_group_name_H-M   'P 1'
#
loop_
_entity.id
_entity.type
_entity.pdbx_description
1 polymer ?
#
loop_
_entity_poly.entity_id
_entity_poly.type
_entity_poly.pdbx_seq_one_letter_code
_entity_poly.pdbx_strand_id
1 'polypeptide(L)'
;MKFSAVIAALAAVASAAPVQDVSASGEQQLDKRAAVFKTTTFDDLSISGGNAGTAKEDALKKLGGLPTDLKAVEKADLTFLNAVNKIANNAERGAYNAKIAETAPGEDALALQRAKIQNKVLKLTATVLKLQAEQAQGKNVTAKLEEESKKLEKNIADDKANAGKPATALKFNASTDNPTASDVPKDETLAKKAGDVVDASIKAAGGGAGAGAANSGTKGKGKEAGAATGTKGAKDAEKKGAKDAEKKSTKKEKTEKTEKVAVREAEAEVAEEDEE
;
A
#
# COMPACT_ATOMS: atom_id res chain seq x y z
N MET A 1 29.64 31.89 63.60
CA MET A 1 30.91 32.38 62.99
C MET A 1 30.59 33.05 61.66
N LYS A 2 30.83 34.37 61.62
CA LYS A 2 31.29 35.19 60.49
C LYS A 2 30.59 35.04 59.12
N PHE A 3 29.88 36.12 58.80
CA PHE A 3 29.41 36.56 57.49
C PHE A 3 30.53 36.61 56.44
N SER A 4 30.20 36.26 55.19
CA SER A 4 30.87 36.81 54.01
C SER A 4 29.85 36.97 52.88
N ALA A 5 29.44 38.22 52.67
CA ALA A 5 28.78 38.69 51.47
C ALA A 5 29.85 38.96 50.41
N VAL A 6 29.64 38.49 49.18
CA VAL A 6 30.37 38.93 48.00
C VAL A 6 29.37 39.51 47.02
N ILE A 7 29.42 40.84 46.89
CA ILE A 7 28.72 41.64 45.90
C ILE A 7 29.54 41.54 44.61
N ALA A 8 28.97 40.96 43.55
CA ALA A 8 29.54 40.99 42.21
C ALA A 8 28.64 41.84 41.30
N ALA A 9 29.28 42.81 40.65
CA ALA A 9 28.68 43.87 39.88
C ALA A 9 27.82 43.39 38.70
N LEU A 10 26.64 43.99 38.55
CA LEU A 10 25.74 43.81 37.42
C LEU A 10 26.16 44.77 36.30
N ALA A 11 26.80 44.25 35.24
CA ALA A 11 27.07 45.00 34.03
C ALA A 11 25.80 45.02 33.15
N ALA A 12 25.20 46.20 32.96
CA ALA A 12 24.09 46.40 32.04
C ALA A 12 24.61 46.41 30.60
N VAL A 13 24.33 45.35 29.85
CA VAL A 13 24.53 45.31 28.40
C VAL A 13 23.28 45.86 27.74
N ALA A 14 23.39 47.03 27.11
CA ALA A 14 22.36 47.60 26.25
C ALA A 14 22.36 46.86 24.91
N SER A 15 21.47 45.88 24.77
CA SER A 15 21.18 45.23 23.49
C SER A 15 20.31 46.16 22.66
N ALA A 16 20.91 46.86 21.68
CA ALA A 16 20.15 47.53 20.63
C ALA A 16 19.45 46.45 19.79
N ALA A 17 18.12 46.36 19.92
CA ALA A 17 17.31 45.50 19.08
C ALA A 17 17.26 46.10 17.66
N PRO A 18 17.49 45.30 16.59
CA PRO A 18 17.18 45.74 15.25
C PRO A 18 15.66 45.89 15.14
N VAL A 19 15.21 47.12 14.89
CA VAL A 19 13.86 47.38 14.36
C VAL A 19 13.77 46.68 13.02
N GLN A 20 13.09 45.54 12.99
CA GLN A 20 12.69 44.92 11.74
C GLN A 20 11.57 45.77 11.15
N ASP A 21 11.91 46.37 10.02
CA ASP A 21 11.02 47.07 9.11
C ASP A 21 9.92 46.11 8.63
N VAL A 22 8.74 46.21 9.23
CA VAL A 22 7.52 45.52 8.79
C VAL A 22 6.84 46.37 7.73
N SER A 23 7.47 46.49 6.57
CA SER A 23 6.86 47.10 5.39
C SER A 23 7.30 46.38 4.13
N ALA A 24 6.78 45.17 3.95
CA ALA A 24 6.64 44.53 2.64
C ALA A 24 5.29 43.82 2.57
N SER A 25 4.33 44.55 2.03
CA SER A 25 3.11 44.03 1.44
C SER A 25 3.43 43.05 0.30
N GLY A 26 2.82 41.86 0.34
CA GLY A 26 2.69 40.98 -0.82
C GLY A 26 3.39 39.63 -0.65
N GLU A 27 2.58 38.58 -0.59
CA GLU A 27 2.96 37.16 -0.50
C GLU A 27 3.63 36.76 0.82
N GLN A 28 2.83 36.17 1.70
CA GLN A 28 3.37 35.31 2.74
C GLN A 28 4.16 34.20 2.07
N GLN A 29 5.48 34.37 2.04
CA GLN A 29 6.43 33.34 1.72
C GLN A 29 6.26 32.28 2.82
N LEU A 30 5.32 31.36 2.61
CA LEU A 30 5.20 30.13 3.37
C LEU A 30 6.59 29.53 3.37
N ASP A 31 7.24 29.51 4.54
CA ASP A 31 8.49 28.81 4.77
C ASP A 31 8.31 27.35 4.33
N LYS A 32 8.63 27.06 3.05
CA LYS A 32 8.59 25.71 2.50
C LYS A 32 9.58 24.90 3.31
N ARG A 33 9.04 23.99 4.11
CA ARG A 33 9.82 23.16 5.00
C ARG A 33 10.74 22.28 4.14
N ALA A 34 11.97 22.02 4.55
CA ALA A 34 12.79 21.05 3.83
C ALA A 34 12.16 19.65 3.89
N ALA A 35 12.34 18.85 2.84
CA ALA A 35 11.94 17.46 2.81
C ALA A 35 12.56 16.70 4.00
N VAL A 36 11.76 15.87 4.65
CA VAL A 36 12.18 15.15 5.87
C VAL A 36 12.88 13.84 5.53
N PHE A 37 12.51 13.21 4.41
CA PHE A 37 13.11 11.97 3.97
C PHE A 37 14.33 12.21 3.09
N LYS A 38 15.34 11.36 3.30
CA LYS A 38 16.54 11.30 2.48
C LYS A 38 16.54 10.01 1.69
N THR A 39 17.19 10.07 0.54
CA THR A 39 17.61 8.89 -0.22
C THR A 39 18.09 7.76 0.68
N THR A 40 17.65 6.55 0.38
CA THR A 40 18.06 5.35 1.10
C THR A 40 17.86 4.11 0.24
N THR A 41 18.44 2.99 0.67
CA THR A 41 18.25 1.69 0.02
C THR A 41 17.04 0.94 0.58
N PHE A 42 16.58 -0.07 -0.15
CA PHE A 42 15.59 -1.01 0.38
C PHE A 42 16.08 -1.72 1.65
N ASP A 43 17.34 -2.16 1.67
CA ASP A 43 17.89 -2.89 2.80
C ASP A 43 17.94 -2.05 4.08
N ASP A 44 18.16 -0.74 3.97
CA ASP A 44 18.12 0.21 5.09
C ASP A 44 16.68 0.53 5.52
N LEU A 45 15.72 0.50 4.60
CA LEU A 45 14.30 0.74 4.89
C LEU A 45 13.57 -0.49 5.42
N SER A 46 14.03 -1.68 5.03
CA SER A 46 13.34 -2.94 5.29
C SER A 46 13.08 -3.11 6.78
N ILE A 47 11.85 -3.52 7.08
CA ILE A 47 11.40 -3.91 8.42
C ILE A 47 11.19 -5.43 8.49
N SER A 48 11.60 -6.14 7.45
CA SER A 48 11.47 -7.59 7.38
C SER A 48 12.56 -8.27 8.19
N GLY A 49 12.21 -9.34 8.91
CA GLY A 49 13.13 -10.12 9.72
C GLY A 49 12.76 -10.17 11.19
N GLY A 50 13.65 -10.77 12.00
CA GLY A 50 13.48 -10.87 13.44
C GLY A 50 12.27 -11.73 13.80
N ASN A 51 11.32 -11.16 14.52
CA ASN A 51 10.07 -11.82 14.90
C ASN A 51 8.89 -11.01 14.35
N ALA A 52 7.84 -11.68 13.92
CA ALA A 52 6.59 -11.02 13.54
C ALA A 52 5.90 -10.38 14.77
N GLY A 53 5.00 -9.43 14.51
CA GLY A 53 4.13 -8.81 15.50
C GLY A 53 4.39 -7.32 15.77
N THR A 54 5.47 -6.75 15.23
CA THR A 54 5.89 -5.35 15.42
C THR A 54 5.88 -4.52 14.14
N ALA A 55 5.36 -5.06 13.03
CA ALA A 55 5.54 -4.45 11.71
C ALA A 55 4.95 -3.03 11.61
N LYS A 56 3.85 -2.75 12.33
CA LYS A 56 3.23 -1.41 12.35
C LYS A 56 4.17 -0.40 12.97
N GLU A 57 4.70 -0.72 14.15
CA GLU A 57 5.58 0.15 14.92
C GLU A 57 6.90 0.38 14.17
N ASP A 58 7.45 -0.67 13.55
CA ASP A 58 8.67 -0.58 12.75
C ASP A 58 8.47 0.26 11.48
N ALA A 59 7.33 0.10 10.78
CA ALA A 59 7.00 0.94 9.62
C ALA A 59 6.88 2.42 10.00
N LEU A 60 6.21 2.72 11.12
CA LEU A 60 6.07 4.09 11.63
C LEU A 60 7.42 4.66 12.07
N LYS A 61 8.32 3.86 12.62
CA LYS A 61 9.68 4.31 12.96
C LYS A 61 10.47 4.71 11.72
N LYS A 62 10.30 4.02 10.59
CA LYS A 62 10.96 4.35 9.31
C LYS A 62 10.32 5.53 8.59
N LEU A 63 9.01 5.71 8.72
CA LEU A 63 8.22 6.64 7.89
C LEU A 63 7.50 7.75 8.67
N GLY A 64 7.67 7.85 9.99
CA GLY A 64 6.96 8.78 10.87
C GLY A 64 7.51 10.21 10.90
N GLY A 65 8.31 10.62 9.90
CA GLY A 65 8.99 11.92 9.89
C GLY A 65 8.18 13.09 9.35
N LEU A 66 6.98 12.86 8.80
CA LEU A 66 6.17 13.90 8.17
C LEU A 66 5.75 14.99 9.17
N PRO A 67 5.56 16.25 8.72
CA PRO A 67 5.04 17.32 9.56
C PRO A 67 3.62 17.00 10.06
N THR A 68 3.27 17.54 11.23
CA THR A 68 1.91 17.45 11.79
C THR A 68 0.87 18.08 10.86
N ASP A 69 1.21 19.21 10.23
CA ASP A 69 0.39 19.77 9.16
C ASP A 69 0.75 19.08 7.83
N LEU A 70 -0.10 18.14 7.44
CA LEU A 70 0.06 17.37 6.21
C LEU A 70 -0.10 18.21 4.93
N LYS A 71 -0.65 19.42 5.02
CA LYS A 71 -0.69 20.35 3.87
C LYS A 71 0.71 20.83 3.48
N ALA A 72 1.60 20.94 4.48
CA ALA A 72 2.98 21.39 4.31
C ALA A 72 3.96 20.27 3.91
N VAL A 73 3.46 19.07 3.56
CA VAL A 73 4.31 17.97 3.08
C VAL A 73 4.91 18.32 1.73
N GLU A 74 6.22 18.24 1.61
CA GLU A 74 6.93 18.58 0.38
C GLU A 74 6.72 17.54 -0.72
N LYS A 75 6.83 18.00 -1.96
CA LYS A 75 6.74 17.10 -3.13
C LYS A 75 7.79 15.99 -3.10
N ALA A 76 8.98 16.29 -2.58
CA ALA A 76 10.07 15.33 -2.43
C ALA A 76 9.70 14.19 -1.46
N ASP A 77 9.00 14.48 -0.36
CA ASP A 77 8.53 13.45 0.57
C ASP A 77 7.46 12.56 -0.06
N LEU A 78 6.55 13.15 -0.85
CA LEU A 78 5.56 12.36 -1.62
C LEU A 78 6.24 11.44 -2.65
N THR A 79 7.30 11.93 -3.30
CA THR A 79 8.11 11.13 -4.23
C THR A 79 8.84 10.02 -3.51
N PHE A 80 9.43 10.30 -2.35
CA PHE A 80 10.08 9.31 -1.50
C PHE A 80 9.10 8.20 -1.09
N LEU A 81 7.94 8.54 -0.53
CA LEU A 81 6.93 7.56 -0.13
C LEU A 81 6.46 6.69 -1.30
N ASN A 82 6.34 7.29 -2.49
CA ASN A 82 6.03 6.55 -3.71
C ASN A 82 7.18 5.61 -4.13
N ALA A 83 8.43 6.02 -3.97
CA ALA A 83 9.60 5.19 -4.23
C ALA A 83 9.65 4.00 -3.25
N VAL A 84 9.39 4.22 -1.95
CA VAL A 84 9.26 3.15 -0.94
C VAL A 84 8.21 2.12 -1.36
N ASN A 85 7.02 2.57 -1.80
CA ASN A 85 5.98 1.67 -2.30
C ASN A 85 6.48 0.81 -3.47
N LYS A 86 7.15 1.43 -4.47
CA LYS A 86 7.67 0.74 -5.65
C LYS A 86 8.71 -0.31 -5.29
N ILE A 87 9.76 0.08 -4.55
CA ILE A 87 10.86 -0.85 -4.22
C ILE A 87 10.37 -1.99 -3.33
N ALA A 88 9.45 -1.74 -2.38
CA ALA A 88 8.87 -2.78 -1.55
C ALA A 88 7.97 -3.73 -2.36
N ASN A 89 7.23 -3.22 -3.34
CA ASN A 89 6.48 -4.05 -4.28
C ASN A 89 7.41 -4.88 -5.18
N ASN A 90 8.53 -4.33 -5.63
CA ASN A 90 9.52 -5.04 -6.43
C ASN A 90 10.22 -6.13 -5.61
N ALA A 91 10.58 -5.87 -4.35
CA ALA A 91 11.09 -6.88 -3.42
C ALA A 91 10.07 -8.01 -3.16
N GLU A 92 8.77 -7.69 -3.05
CA GLU A 92 7.71 -8.69 -2.93
C GLU A 92 7.73 -9.67 -4.13
N ARG A 93 7.88 -9.13 -5.34
CA ARG A 93 7.87 -9.91 -6.59
C ARG A 93 9.17 -10.65 -6.85
N GLY A 94 10.31 -9.97 -6.73
CA GLY A 94 11.62 -10.48 -7.15
C GLY A 94 12.39 -11.21 -6.07
N ALA A 95 12.24 -10.83 -4.79
CA ALA A 95 12.93 -11.51 -3.69
C ALA A 95 12.02 -12.51 -2.99
N TYR A 96 10.90 -12.06 -2.42
CA TYR A 96 10.05 -12.92 -1.58
C TYR A 96 9.32 -14.00 -2.38
N ASN A 97 8.61 -13.65 -3.45
CA ASN A 97 7.92 -14.67 -4.25
C ASN A 97 8.91 -15.68 -4.85
N ALA A 98 10.05 -15.22 -5.37
CA ALA A 98 11.10 -16.08 -5.89
C ALA A 98 11.59 -17.07 -4.82
N LYS A 99 11.99 -16.57 -3.66
CA LYS A 99 12.55 -17.42 -2.61
C LYS A 99 11.54 -18.38 -2.03
N ILE A 100 10.30 -17.93 -1.79
CA ILE A 100 9.22 -18.81 -1.29
C ILE A 100 8.93 -19.93 -2.31
N ALA A 101 8.86 -19.61 -3.61
CA ALA A 101 8.58 -20.60 -4.65
C ALA A 101 9.67 -21.66 -4.83
N GLU A 102 10.88 -21.40 -4.34
CA GLU A 102 12.02 -22.33 -4.29
C GLU A 102 12.12 -23.10 -2.97
N THR A 103 11.41 -22.66 -1.93
CA THR A 103 11.50 -23.23 -0.59
C THR A 103 10.57 -24.43 -0.46
N ALA A 104 11.04 -25.49 0.19
CA ALA A 104 10.18 -26.64 0.51
C ALA A 104 9.06 -26.22 1.48
N PRO A 105 7.83 -26.76 1.37
CA PRO A 105 6.78 -26.47 2.33
C PRO A 105 7.20 -26.77 3.77
N GLY A 106 6.98 -25.84 4.67
CA GLY A 106 7.38 -25.94 6.07
C GLY A 106 7.62 -24.59 6.73
N GLU A 107 8.25 -24.61 7.90
CA GLU A 107 8.44 -23.40 8.70
C GLU A 107 9.32 -22.34 8.01
N ASP A 108 10.29 -22.74 7.20
CA ASP A 108 11.13 -21.81 6.43
C ASP A 108 10.31 -20.97 5.45
N ALA A 109 9.36 -21.59 4.74
CA ALA A 109 8.44 -20.90 3.85
C ALA A 109 7.49 -19.98 4.64
N LEU A 110 7.04 -20.39 5.82
CA LEU A 110 6.23 -19.53 6.70
C LEU A 110 7.03 -18.34 7.25
N ALA A 111 8.31 -18.53 7.57
CA ALA A 111 9.19 -17.45 8.02
C ALA A 111 9.44 -16.40 6.92
N LEU A 112 9.61 -16.85 5.68
CA LEU A 112 9.67 -15.96 4.50
C LEU A 112 8.33 -15.26 4.26
N GLN A 113 7.20 -15.95 4.44
CA GLN A 113 5.87 -15.34 4.31
C GLN A 113 5.62 -14.27 5.37
N ARG A 114 6.05 -14.47 6.62
CA ARG A 114 5.97 -13.44 7.68
C ARG A 114 6.82 -12.22 7.35
N ALA A 115 8.04 -12.41 6.86
CA ALA A 115 8.88 -11.32 6.38
C ALA A 115 8.27 -10.56 5.19
N LYS A 116 7.59 -11.27 4.29
CA LYS A 116 6.81 -10.67 3.20
C LYS A 116 5.61 -9.86 3.72
N ILE A 117 4.94 -10.30 4.79
CA ILE A 117 3.87 -9.54 5.45
C ILE A 117 4.42 -8.25 6.07
N GLN A 118 5.54 -8.31 6.78
CA GLN A 118 6.24 -7.12 7.30
C GLN A 118 6.56 -6.12 6.16
N ASN A 119 7.09 -6.59 5.03
CA ASN A 119 7.32 -5.75 3.85
C ASN A 119 6.03 -5.14 3.27
N LYS A 120 4.91 -5.89 3.26
CA LYS A 120 3.60 -5.36 2.84
C LYS A 120 3.13 -4.25 3.78
N VAL A 121 3.34 -4.37 5.09
CA VAL A 121 2.99 -3.32 6.07
C VAL A 121 3.80 -2.05 5.81
N LEU A 122 5.10 -2.14 5.52
CA LEU A 122 5.93 -0.99 5.13
C LEU A 122 5.39 -0.31 3.86
N LYS A 123 5.16 -1.11 2.81
CA LYS A 123 4.62 -0.64 1.51
C LYS A 123 3.30 0.11 1.68
N LEU A 124 2.37 -0.47 2.43
CA LEU A 124 1.03 0.08 2.61
C LEU A 124 1.04 1.29 3.54
N THR A 125 1.88 1.31 4.58
CA THR A 125 2.11 2.50 5.42
C THR A 125 2.59 3.68 4.58
N ALA A 126 3.59 3.49 3.72
CA ALA A 126 4.05 4.54 2.81
C ALA A 126 2.93 5.05 1.89
N THR A 127 2.07 4.14 1.44
CA THR A 127 0.94 4.45 0.55
C THR A 127 -0.13 5.27 1.27
N VAL A 128 -0.51 4.86 2.48
CA VAL A 128 -1.51 5.54 3.32
C VAL A 128 -1.01 6.93 3.72
N LEU A 129 0.25 7.08 4.16
CA LEU A 129 0.84 8.38 4.49
C LEU A 129 0.83 9.34 3.30
N LYS A 130 1.21 8.85 2.11
CA LYS A 130 1.14 9.64 0.87
C LYS A 130 -0.29 10.08 0.57
N LEU A 131 -1.25 9.17 0.64
CA LEU A 131 -2.66 9.47 0.34
C LEU A 131 -3.26 10.44 1.36
N GLN A 132 -2.91 10.33 2.65
CA GLN A 132 -3.32 11.29 3.68
C GLN A 132 -2.78 12.69 3.40
N ALA A 133 -1.50 12.81 3.01
CA ALA A 133 -0.91 14.07 2.61
C ALA A 133 -1.56 14.64 1.33
N GLU A 134 -1.80 13.81 0.33
CA GLU A 134 -2.51 14.21 -0.89
C GLU A 134 -3.94 14.68 -0.61
N GLN A 135 -4.65 14.00 0.29
CA GLN A 135 -6.00 14.40 0.72
C GLN A 135 -5.96 15.74 1.46
N ALA A 136 -5.01 15.95 2.38
CA ALA A 136 -4.83 17.21 3.09
C ALA A 136 -4.54 18.37 2.11
N GLN A 137 -3.79 18.10 1.04
CA GLN A 137 -3.49 19.01 -0.07
C GLN A 137 -4.66 19.19 -1.06
N GLY A 138 -5.84 18.66 -0.77
CA GLY A 138 -7.07 18.89 -1.55
C GLY A 138 -7.31 17.91 -2.69
N LYS A 139 -6.52 16.83 -2.82
CA LYS A 139 -6.80 15.80 -3.83
C LYS A 139 -7.94 14.90 -3.38
N ASN A 140 -8.85 14.56 -4.30
CA ASN A 140 -9.91 13.59 -4.04
C ASN A 140 -9.37 12.16 -4.11
N VAL A 141 -8.94 11.63 -2.96
CA VAL A 141 -8.37 10.28 -2.82
C VAL A 141 -9.08 9.42 -1.78
N THR A 142 -10.23 9.85 -1.25
CA THR A 142 -10.93 9.22 -0.12
C THR A 142 -11.18 7.73 -0.33
N ALA A 143 -11.77 7.33 -1.47
CA ALA A 143 -12.05 5.92 -1.75
C ALA A 143 -10.77 5.06 -1.81
N LYS A 144 -9.69 5.61 -2.37
CA LYS A 144 -8.40 4.92 -2.45
C LYS A 144 -7.72 4.83 -1.08
N LEU A 145 -7.82 5.88 -0.28
CA LEU A 145 -7.31 5.90 1.09
C LEU A 145 -8.01 4.83 1.94
N GLU A 146 -9.33 4.70 1.85
CA GLU A 146 -10.08 3.66 2.55
C GLU A 146 -9.66 2.24 2.10
N GLU A 147 -9.51 2.03 0.80
CA GLU A 147 -9.08 0.74 0.25
C GLU A 147 -7.69 0.33 0.76
N GLU A 148 -6.72 1.24 0.66
CA GLU A 148 -5.35 0.97 1.08
C GLU A 148 -5.21 0.87 2.61
N SER A 149 -6.04 1.60 3.37
CA SER A 149 -6.10 1.48 4.83
C SER A 149 -6.62 0.11 5.27
N LYS A 150 -7.69 -0.40 4.64
CA LYS A 150 -8.19 -1.76 4.92
C LYS A 150 -7.14 -2.84 4.61
N LYS A 151 -6.40 -2.69 3.51
CA LYS A 151 -5.28 -3.60 3.19
C LYS A 151 -4.18 -3.53 4.25
N LEU A 152 -3.83 -2.32 4.70
CA LEU A 152 -2.83 -2.11 5.74
C LEU A 152 -3.25 -2.79 7.05
N GLU A 153 -4.47 -2.53 7.52
CA GLU A 153 -5.03 -3.13 8.74
C GLU A 153 -5.04 -4.65 8.69
N LYS A 154 -5.45 -5.24 7.56
CA LYS A 154 -5.39 -6.69 7.37
C LYS A 154 -3.98 -7.24 7.56
N ASN A 155 -2.97 -6.63 6.91
CA ASN A 155 -1.60 -7.13 7.02
C ASN A 155 -0.99 -6.90 8.41
N ILE A 156 -1.40 -5.83 9.11
CA ILE A 156 -1.05 -5.62 10.52
C ILE A 156 -1.66 -6.72 11.39
N ALA A 157 -2.91 -7.09 11.15
CA ALA A 157 -3.56 -8.19 11.87
C ALA A 157 -2.87 -9.53 11.59
N ASP A 158 -2.51 -9.81 10.34
CA ASP A 158 -1.79 -11.02 9.96
C ASP A 158 -0.40 -11.09 10.61
N ASP A 159 0.33 -9.97 10.68
CA ASP A 159 1.62 -9.87 11.39
C ASP A 159 1.45 -10.14 12.90
N LYS A 160 0.45 -9.51 13.53
CA LYS A 160 0.13 -9.71 14.95
C LYS A 160 -0.31 -11.13 15.28
N ALA A 161 -1.08 -11.77 14.39
CA ALA A 161 -1.48 -13.17 14.55
C ALA A 161 -0.27 -14.12 14.56
N ASN A 162 0.86 -13.69 13.99
CA ASN A 162 2.11 -14.42 13.97
C ASN A 162 3.11 -13.92 15.04
N ALA A 163 2.68 -13.11 16.00
CA ALA A 163 3.56 -12.48 16.98
C ALA A 163 4.54 -13.48 17.63
N GLY A 164 5.81 -13.10 17.69
CA GLY A 164 6.87 -13.90 18.29
C GLY A 164 7.42 -15.03 17.40
N LYS A 165 6.78 -15.37 16.26
CA LYS A 165 7.32 -16.34 15.30
C LYS A 165 8.45 -15.72 14.47
N PRO A 166 9.49 -16.49 14.12
CA PRO A 166 10.65 -15.96 13.39
C PRO A 166 10.27 -15.51 11.98
N ALA A 167 10.85 -14.43 11.48
CA ALA A 167 10.68 -13.95 10.12
C ALA A 167 12.05 -13.88 9.42
N THR A 168 12.12 -14.37 8.19
CA THR A 168 13.38 -14.47 7.43
C THR A 168 13.52 -13.29 6.47
N ALA A 169 14.38 -12.33 6.82
CA ALA A 169 14.67 -11.17 5.98
C ALA A 169 15.34 -11.57 4.67
N LEU A 170 14.97 -10.91 3.57
CA LEU A 170 15.69 -10.98 2.31
C LEU A 170 16.27 -9.62 1.95
N LYS A 171 17.43 -9.66 1.29
CA LYS A 171 18.07 -8.50 0.70
C LYS A 171 17.48 -8.24 -0.68
N PHE A 172 17.37 -6.98 -1.05
CA PHE A 172 16.92 -6.60 -2.40
C PHE A 172 17.62 -5.31 -2.84
N ASN A 173 18.36 -5.39 -3.95
CA ASN A 173 19.10 -4.24 -4.45
C ASN A 173 18.13 -3.25 -5.12
N ALA A 174 17.71 -2.23 -4.37
CA ALA A 174 16.91 -1.12 -4.84
C ALA A 174 17.17 0.14 -4.02
N SER A 175 16.97 1.30 -4.64
CA SER A 175 17.16 2.61 -4.02
C SER A 175 15.95 3.50 -4.28
N THR A 176 15.64 4.39 -3.32
CA THR A 176 14.58 5.40 -3.49
C THR A 176 14.91 6.45 -4.55
N ASP A 177 16.19 6.59 -4.95
CA ASP A 177 16.61 7.53 -6.00
C ASP A 177 16.25 7.06 -7.41
N ASN A 178 16.37 5.75 -7.64
CA ASN A 178 16.07 5.13 -8.92
C ASN A 178 15.26 3.85 -8.69
N PRO A 179 14.00 3.98 -8.25
CA PRO A 179 13.18 2.83 -7.87
C PRO A 179 12.86 1.92 -9.07
N THR A 180 12.99 2.43 -10.29
CA THR A 180 12.74 1.71 -11.55
C THR A 180 13.91 0.85 -12.00
N ALA A 181 15.14 1.10 -11.53
CA ALA A 181 16.29 0.25 -11.84
C ALA A 181 16.12 -1.20 -11.36
N SER A 182 15.23 -1.40 -10.38
CA SER A 182 14.92 -2.70 -9.78
C SER A 182 13.51 -3.16 -10.14
N ASP A 183 12.94 -2.68 -11.26
CA ASP A 183 11.60 -3.09 -11.68
C ASP A 183 11.55 -4.58 -12.00
N VAL A 184 10.69 -5.27 -11.26
CA VAL A 184 10.45 -6.70 -11.44
C VAL A 184 9.11 -6.87 -12.15
N PRO A 185 9.10 -7.46 -13.37
CA PRO A 185 7.87 -7.76 -14.08
C PRO A 185 6.91 -8.58 -13.22
N LYS A 186 5.61 -8.37 -13.44
CA LYS A 186 4.60 -9.17 -12.75
C LYS A 186 4.64 -10.59 -13.34
N ASP A 187 5.09 -11.55 -12.54
CA ASP A 187 5.01 -12.97 -12.86
C ASP A 187 3.92 -13.64 -12.00
N GLU A 188 2.78 -13.90 -12.63
CA GLU A 188 1.63 -14.54 -11.95
C GLU A 188 1.89 -16.02 -11.65
N THR A 189 2.69 -16.70 -12.47
CA THR A 189 3.05 -18.11 -12.29
C THR A 189 3.94 -18.26 -11.07
N LEU A 190 4.96 -17.41 -10.94
CA LEU A 190 5.84 -17.38 -9.76
C LEU A 190 5.06 -17.02 -8.50
N ALA A 191 4.21 -15.99 -8.56
CA ALA A 191 3.37 -15.59 -7.44
C ALA A 191 2.43 -16.72 -7.00
N LYS A 192 1.84 -17.45 -7.96
CA LYS A 192 0.99 -18.61 -7.68
C LYS A 192 1.79 -19.73 -7.01
N LYS A 193 2.96 -20.08 -7.56
CA LYS A 193 3.83 -21.12 -7.00
C LYS A 193 4.24 -20.80 -5.55
N ALA A 194 4.60 -19.55 -5.28
CA ALA A 194 4.87 -19.09 -3.92
C ALA A 194 3.65 -19.26 -2.99
N GLY A 195 2.44 -18.93 -3.48
CA GLY A 195 1.20 -19.16 -2.75
C GLY A 195 0.96 -20.64 -2.44
N ASP A 196 1.12 -21.52 -3.44
CA ASP A 196 0.94 -22.97 -3.28
C ASP A 196 1.90 -23.55 -2.21
N VAL A 197 3.15 -23.07 -2.16
CA VAL A 197 4.13 -23.47 -1.13
C VAL A 197 3.68 -23.01 0.27
N VAL A 198 3.21 -21.77 0.40
CA VAL A 198 2.71 -21.25 1.69
C VAL A 198 1.50 -22.05 2.17
N ASP A 199 0.55 -22.32 1.28
CA ASP A 199 -0.66 -23.09 1.62
C ASP A 199 -0.31 -24.52 2.06
N ALA A 200 0.63 -25.18 1.36
CA ALA A 200 1.15 -26.48 1.76
C ALA A 200 1.85 -26.41 3.13
N SER A 201 2.56 -25.33 3.42
CA SER A 201 3.26 -25.12 4.69
C SER A 201 2.29 -24.92 5.86
N ILE A 202 1.23 -24.14 5.65
CA ILE A 202 0.16 -23.94 6.65
C ILE A 202 -0.51 -25.28 6.97
N LYS A 203 -0.81 -26.08 5.94
CA LYS A 203 -1.40 -27.41 6.10
C LYS A 203 -0.47 -28.35 6.87
N ALA A 204 0.82 -28.34 6.55
CA ALA A 204 1.82 -29.16 7.24
C ALA A 204 2.00 -28.79 8.71
N ALA A 205 1.85 -27.51 9.07
CA ALA A 205 1.93 -27.02 10.44
C ALA A 205 0.71 -27.39 11.32
N GLY A 206 -0.22 -28.22 10.84
CA GLY A 206 -1.45 -28.57 11.55
C GLY A 206 -2.51 -27.47 11.53
N GLY A 207 -2.32 -26.43 10.71
CA GLY A 207 -3.31 -25.39 10.48
C GLY A 207 -4.45 -25.91 9.61
N GLY A 208 -5.49 -26.46 10.22
CA GLY A 208 -6.81 -26.57 9.58
C GLY A 208 -7.25 -25.17 9.12
N ALA A 209 -7.80 -25.09 7.90
CA ALA A 209 -8.14 -23.86 7.17
C ALA A 209 -8.65 -22.72 8.08
N GLY A 210 -7.76 -21.78 8.42
CA GLY A 210 -8.13 -20.74 9.38
C GLY A 210 -7.05 -19.70 9.72
N ALA A 211 -5.98 -19.56 8.93
CA ALA A 211 -5.09 -18.39 8.99
C ALA A 211 -4.11 -18.46 7.80
N GLY A 212 -4.23 -17.56 6.82
CA GLY A 212 -3.13 -17.27 5.88
C GLY A 212 -3.43 -17.34 4.38
N ALA A 213 -4.47 -18.04 3.93
CA ALA A 213 -4.74 -18.22 2.50
C ALA A 213 -5.81 -17.25 1.97
N ALA A 214 -5.47 -15.95 1.87
CA ALA A 214 -6.22 -15.01 1.02
C ALA A 214 -5.30 -13.88 0.56
N ASN A 215 -4.22 -14.24 -0.13
CA ASN A 215 -3.39 -13.31 -0.88
C ASN A 215 -3.03 -13.88 -2.26
N SER A 216 -4.06 -14.18 -3.05
CA SER A 216 -3.97 -14.09 -4.51
C SER A 216 -4.74 -12.83 -4.91
N GLY A 217 -4.00 -11.83 -5.40
CA GLY A 217 -4.58 -10.61 -5.95
C GLY A 217 -5.25 -10.91 -7.28
N THR A 218 -6.44 -11.50 -7.24
CA THR A 218 -7.33 -11.59 -8.39
C THR A 218 -8.47 -10.60 -8.17
N LYS A 219 -8.46 -9.52 -8.95
CA LYS A 219 -9.48 -8.47 -8.95
C LYS A 219 -10.79 -9.05 -9.50
N GLY A 220 -11.57 -9.70 -8.64
CA GLY A 220 -12.92 -10.17 -8.94
C GLY A 220 -13.93 -9.03 -8.80
N LYS A 221 -14.58 -8.66 -9.90
CA LYS A 221 -15.76 -7.78 -9.92
C LYS A 221 -16.87 -8.41 -9.06
N GLY A 222 -17.10 -7.87 -7.87
CA GLY A 222 -18.23 -8.21 -7.01
C GLY A 222 -19.41 -7.27 -7.28
N LYS A 223 -20.46 -7.83 -7.87
CA LYS A 223 -21.79 -7.23 -8.07
C LYS A 223 -22.57 -7.32 -6.76
N GLU A 224 -23.38 -6.29 -6.49
CA GLU A 224 -24.16 -6.06 -5.28
C GLU A 224 -24.95 -7.26 -4.75
N ALA A 225 -24.98 -7.32 -3.41
CA ALA A 225 -25.87 -8.11 -2.60
C ALA A 225 -27.25 -7.44 -2.51
N GLY A 226 -28.31 -8.25 -2.59
CA GLY A 226 -29.64 -7.92 -2.09
C GLY A 226 -29.97 -8.85 -0.92
N ALA A 227 -30.19 -8.26 0.25
CA ALA A 227 -30.65 -8.94 1.45
C ALA A 227 -32.19 -9.04 1.45
N ALA A 228 -32.75 -10.12 2.01
CA ALA A 228 -33.66 -10.09 3.17
C ALA A 228 -34.47 -11.40 3.36
N THR A 229 -34.35 -11.95 4.57
CA THR A 229 -35.38 -12.52 5.46
C THR A 229 -36.30 -13.69 5.04
N GLY A 230 -36.28 -14.76 5.85
CA GLY A 230 -37.49 -15.19 6.58
C GLY A 230 -38.06 -16.61 6.37
N THR A 231 -37.79 -17.49 7.35
CA THR A 231 -38.70 -18.50 7.98
C THR A 231 -39.28 -19.74 7.26
N LYS A 232 -39.24 -20.85 8.04
CA LYS A 232 -40.12 -22.05 8.11
C LYS A 232 -40.02 -23.14 7.03
N GLY A 233 -39.47 -24.29 7.43
CA GLY A 233 -40.27 -25.46 7.84
C GLY A 233 -40.92 -26.35 6.76
N ALA A 234 -40.48 -27.61 6.77
CA ALA A 234 -41.22 -28.85 6.48
C ALA A 234 -41.51 -29.28 5.02
N LYS A 235 -41.03 -30.50 4.76
CA LYS A 235 -41.71 -31.65 4.16
C LYS A 235 -41.87 -31.77 2.63
N ASP A 236 -41.61 -33.02 2.25
CA ASP A 236 -42.16 -33.83 1.17
C ASP A 236 -41.65 -33.62 -0.26
N ALA A 237 -40.85 -34.61 -0.65
CA ALA A 237 -40.54 -34.97 -2.00
C ALA A 237 -41.68 -35.79 -2.61
N GLU A 238 -42.30 -35.31 -3.69
CA GLU A 238 -42.60 -36.16 -4.85
C GLU A 238 -43.03 -35.33 -6.08
N LYS A 239 -42.38 -35.66 -7.21
CA LYS A 239 -42.90 -35.81 -8.58
C LYS A 239 -43.45 -34.65 -9.42
N LYS A 240 -43.00 -34.73 -10.69
CA LYS A 240 -43.52 -34.18 -11.96
C LYS A 240 -43.31 -32.68 -12.15
N GLY A 241 -42.82 -32.18 -13.27
CA GLY A 241 -42.65 -32.76 -14.60
C GLY A 241 -42.99 -31.66 -15.62
N ALA A 242 -42.02 -31.34 -16.49
CA ALA A 242 -42.15 -30.63 -17.75
C ALA A 242 -42.93 -29.30 -17.79
N LYS A 243 -42.20 -28.17 -17.92
CA LYS A 243 -42.48 -27.11 -18.90
C LYS A 243 -41.34 -26.08 -18.93
N ASP A 244 -41.20 -25.46 -20.10
CA ASP A 244 -40.42 -24.25 -20.40
C ASP A 244 -38.93 -24.42 -20.73
N ALA A 245 -38.71 -25.25 -21.75
CA ALA A 245 -37.69 -24.99 -22.76
C ALA A 245 -38.19 -23.89 -23.73
N GLU A 246 -38.28 -22.63 -23.29
CA GLU A 246 -38.51 -21.51 -24.22
C GLU A 246 -38.10 -20.15 -23.62
N LYS A 247 -36.79 -19.92 -23.41
CA LYS A 247 -36.25 -18.55 -23.25
C LYS A 247 -34.74 -18.40 -23.39
N LYS A 248 -34.11 -19.14 -24.32
CA LYS A 248 -32.65 -19.06 -24.57
C LYS A 248 -32.26 -18.56 -25.96
N SER A 249 -33.18 -17.96 -26.70
CA SER A 249 -32.98 -17.58 -28.11
C SER A 249 -33.13 -16.08 -28.43
N THR A 250 -33.07 -15.16 -27.45
CA THR A 250 -33.23 -13.71 -27.73
C THR A 250 -32.30 -12.75 -26.98
N LYS A 251 -31.13 -13.22 -26.51
CA LYS A 251 -30.10 -12.32 -25.92
C LYS A 251 -28.70 -12.46 -26.55
N LYS A 252 -28.55 -13.23 -27.63
CA LYS A 252 -27.28 -13.34 -28.35
C LYS A 252 -27.22 -12.47 -29.62
N GLU A 253 -28.31 -11.78 -29.98
CA GLU A 253 -28.42 -11.04 -31.25
C GLU A 253 -28.57 -9.51 -31.07
N LYS A 254 -28.38 -8.97 -29.85
CA LYS A 254 -28.49 -7.53 -29.58
C LYS A 254 -27.21 -6.86 -29.06
N THR A 255 -26.11 -7.61 -28.93
CA THR A 255 -24.80 -7.07 -28.50
C THR A 255 -23.78 -7.00 -29.63
N GLU A 256 -24.03 -7.65 -30.78
CA GLU A 256 -23.09 -7.68 -31.91
C GLU A 256 -23.36 -6.57 -32.94
N LYS A 257 -24.44 -5.78 -32.77
CA LYS A 257 -24.84 -4.72 -33.72
C LYS A 257 -24.49 -3.30 -33.26
N THR A 258 -24.05 -3.12 -32.01
CA THR A 258 -23.66 -1.81 -31.47
C THR A 258 -22.15 -1.56 -31.50
N GLU A 259 -21.33 -2.59 -31.70
CA GLU A 259 -19.86 -2.48 -31.71
C GLU A 259 -19.28 -2.24 -33.13
N LYS A 260 -20.11 -2.33 -34.18
CA LYS A 260 -19.69 -2.10 -35.57
C LYS A 260 -20.02 -0.71 -36.14
N VAL A 261 -20.65 0.16 -35.34
CA VAL A 261 -21.00 1.55 -35.74
C VAL A 261 -20.05 2.58 -35.12
N ALA A 262 -19.45 2.30 -33.95
CA ALA A 262 -18.53 3.24 -33.29
C ALA A 262 -17.08 3.22 -33.83
N VAL A 263 -16.76 2.34 -34.79
CA VAL A 263 -15.41 2.22 -35.39
C VAL A 263 -15.37 2.77 -36.83
N ARG A 264 -16.40 3.51 -37.26
CA ARG A 264 -16.44 4.14 -38.61
C ARG A 264 -16.69 5.65 -38.61
N GLU A 265 -16.67 6.31 -37.46
CA GLU A 265 -16.79 7.79 -37.35
C GLU A 265 -15.51 8.46 -36.79
N ALA A 266 -14.37 7.77 -36.77
CA ALA A 266 -13.10 8.33 -36.27
C ALA A 266 -11.95 8.33 -37.30
N GLU A 267 -12.22 8.00 -38.57
CA GLU A 267 -11.19 7.99 -39.65
C GLU A 267 -11.54 8.93 -40.82
N ALA A 268 -12.28 10.01 -40.58
CA ALA A 268 -12.68 10.96 -41.63
C ALA A 268 -12.46 12.46 -41.27
N GLU A 269 -11.56 12.78 -40.34
CA GLU A 269 -11.31 14.18 -39.93
C GLU A 269 -9.82 14.49 -39.67
N VAL A 270 -8.90 13.95 -40.48
CA VAL A 270 -7.50 14.42 -40.57
C VAL A 270 -6.99 14.27 -42.00
N ALA A 271 -7.62 14.95 -42.95
CA ALA A 271 -7.12 15.06 -44.33
C ALA A 271 -7.65 16.33 -45.01
N GLU A 272 -7.40 17.49 -44.44
CA GLU A 272 -7.40 18.78 -45.16
C GLU A 272 -6.85 19.84 -44.20
N GLU A 273 -5.61 20.28 -44.42
CA GLU A 273 -5.01 21.58 -44.05
C GLU A 273 -3.48 21.42 -44.00
N ASP A 274 -2.84 21.66 -45.15
CA ASP A 274 -1.57 22.41 -45.33
C ASP A 274 -0.89 22.01 -46.66
N GLU A 275 -1.53 22.40 -47.77
CA GLU A 275 -0.81 22.88 -48.96
C GLU A 275 -1.19 24.35 -49.15
N GLU A 276 -0.34 25.27 -48.71
CA GLU A 276 0.06 26.53 -49.40
C GLU A 276 1.13 27.29 -48.59
#